data_AF-A0A7W0SLR2-F1
#
_entry.id   AF-A0A7W0SLR2-F1
#
_cell.length_a   1.000
_cell.length_b   1.000
_cell.length_c   1.000
_cell.angle_alpha   90.00
_cell.angle_beta   90.00
_cell.angle_gamma   90.00
#
_symmetry.space_group_name_H-M   'P 1'
#
loop_
_entity.id
_entity.type
_entity.pdbx_description
1 polymer ?
#
loop_
_entity_poly.entity_id
_entity_poly.type
_entity_poly.pdbx_seq_one_letter_code
_entity_poly.pdbx_strand_id
1 'polypeptide(L)'
;GPPDSVERGGAVSFTVEGIHPHDVGQVLDDLGIAVRVGHHCAWPVVRRFGVPATTRATFYIYNGADDVQALLDGVREAQRFFGSPEAAAAAEVTVASA
;
A
#
# COMPACT_ATOMS: atom_id res chain seq x y z
N GLY A 1 -12.51 11.28 2.60
CA GLY A 1 -13.72 10.50 2.30
C GLY A 1 -14.54 10.18 3.56
N PRO A 2 -15.52 9.27 3.44
CA PRO A 2 -16.37 8.79 4.54
C PRO A 2 -15.54 8.29 5.73
N PRO A 3 -16.03 8.50 6.98
CA PRO A 3 -15.32 8.05 8.18
C PRO A 3 -15.27 6.53 8.28
N ASP A 4 -16.26 5.85 7.70
CA ASP A 4 -16.47 4.41 7.85
C ASP A 4 -16.08 3.66 6.57
N SER A 5 -15.83 2.35 6.67
CA SER A 5 -15.46 1.50 5.54
C SER A 5 -16.64 1.09 4.65
N VAL A 6 -17.88 1.34 5.09
CA VAL A 6 -19.10 0.86 4.42
C VAL A 6 -19.30 1.46 3.02
N GLU A 7 -18.99 2.75 2.85
CA GLU A 7 -19.14 3.46 1.57
C GLU A 7 -17.84 3.53 0.77
N ARG A 8 -16.78 2.84 1.21
CA ARG A 8 -15.48 2.86 0.53
C ARG A 8 -15.42 1.80 -0.55
N GLY A 9 -14.91 2.18 -1.71
CA GLY A 9 -14.59 1.22 -2.78
C GLY A 9 -13.44 0.29 -2.38
N GLY A 10 -13.29 -0.82 -3.11
CA GLY A 10 -12.23 -1.82 -2.90
C GLY A 10 -10.81 -1.36 -3.28
N ALA A 11 -10.48 -0.08 -3.16
CA ALA A 11 -9.16 0.45 -3.46
C ALA A 11 -8.50 1.01 -2.20
N VAL A 12 -7.32 0.50 -1.87
CA VAL A 12 -6.54 0.90 -0.69
C VAL A 12 -5.21 1.45 -1.18
N SER A 13 -4.98 2.75 -0.95
CA SER A 13 -3.70 3.40 -1.21
C SER A 13 -2.95 3.56 0.11
N PHE A 14 -1.69 3.15 0.14
CA PHE A 14 -0.88 3.15 1.35
C PHE A 14 0.59 3.47 1.04
N THR A 15 1.29 3.86 2.08
CA THR A 15 2.74 4.02 2.11
C THR A 15 3.30 3.24 3.28
N VAL A 16 4.52 2.74 3.16
CA VAL A 16 5.23 2.09 4.26
C VAL A 16 6.32 3.04 4.73
N GLU A 17 6.33 3.34 6.03
CA GLU A 17 7.31 4.26 6.59
C GLU A 17 8.75 3.76 6.37
N GLY A 18 9.63 4.65 5.93
CA GLY A 18 11.04 4.33 5.67
C GLY A 18 11.32 3.60 4.35
N ILE A 19 10.30 3.22 3.57
CA ILE A 19 10.47 2.47 2.31
C ILE A 19 9.84 3.24 1.15
N HIS A 20 10.59 3.40 0.05
CA HIS A 20 10.05 4.06 -1.13
C HIS A 20 8.92 3.20 -1.75
N PRO A 21 7.77 3.79 -2.15
CA PRO A 21 6.63 3.02 -2.70
C PRO A 21 7.00 2.11 -3.88
N HIS A 22 7.97 2.52 -4.72
CA HIS A 22 8.45 1.69 -5.83
C HIS A 22 9.18 0.43 -5.37
N ASP A 23 9.90 0.47 -4.26
CA ASP A 23 10.61 -0.68 -3.70
C ASP A 23 9.61 -1.70 -3.12
N VAL A 24 8.57 -1.20 -2.45
CA VAL A 24 7.44 -2.03 -2.00
C VAL A 24 6.75 -2.70 -3.20
N GLY A 25 6.51 -1.93 -4.27
CA GLY A 25 5.93 -2.47 -5.50
C GLY A 25 6.78 -3.57 -6.14
N GLN A 26 8.10 -3.41 -6.13
CA GLN A 26 9.02 -4.39 -6.70
C GLN A 26 9.01 -5.71 -5.89
N VAL A 27 9.07 -5.65 -4.56
CA VAL A 27 9.00 -6.85 -3.72
C VAL A 27 7.65 -7.56 -3.88
N LEU A 28 6.56 -6.80 -3.97
CA LEU A 28 5.23 -7.40 -4.20
C LEU A 28 5.15 -8.06 -5.58
N ASP A 29 5.73 -7.46 -6.62
CA ASP A 29 5.80 -8.06 -7.97
C ASP A 29 6.60 -9.37 -7.98
N ASP A 30 7.74 -9.41 -7.28
CA ASP A 30 8.57 -10.62 -7.12
C ASP A 30 7.82 -11.77 -6.43
N LEU A 31 6.87 -11.44 -5.54
CA LEU A 31 5.99 -12.40 -4.86
C LEU A 31 4.75 -12.78 -5.70
N GLY A 32 4.63 -12.27 -6.93
CA GLY A 32 3.50 -12.50 -7.82
C GLY A 32 2.25 -11.67 -7.50
N ILE A 33 2.39 -10.62 -6.68
CA ILE A 33 1.29 -9.76 -6.25
C ILE A 33 1.31 -8.46 -7.05
N ALA A 34 0.39 -8.34 -8.00
CA ALA A 34 0.29 -7.16 -8.85
C ALA A 34 -0.33 -5.95 -8.14
N VAL A 35 0.48 -4.93 -7.87
CA VAL A 35 0.03 -3.63 -7.35
C VAL A 35 0.41 -2.49 -8.30
N ARG A 36 -0.23 -1.33 -8.14
CA ARG A 36 0.19 -0.11 -8.86
C ARG A 36 0.93 0.81 -7.91
N VAL A 37 2.02 1.40 -8.38
CA VAL A 37 2.76 2.43 -7.66
C VAL A 37 2.75 3.74 -8.45
N GLY A 38 2.70 4.86 -7.75
CA GLY A 38 2.88 6.19 -8.31
C GLY A 38 1.80 7.15 -7.85
N HIS A 39 1.45 8.09 -8.71
CA HIS A 39 0.47 9.14 -8.38
C HIS A 39 -0.97 8.75 -8.72
N HIS A 40 -1.17 7.62 -9.42
CA HIS A 40 -2.48 7.14 -9.89
C HIS A 40 -3.33 8.19 -10.63
N CYS A 41 -2.69 9.07 -11.41
CA CYS A 41 -3.30 10.23 -12.06
C CYS A 41 -3.95 11.25 -11.09
N ALA A 42 -3.68 11.15 -9.79
CA ALA A 42 -4.22 11.97 -8.71
C ALA A 42 -3.13 12.86 -8.06
N TRP A 43 -2.25 13.43 -8.88
CA TRP A 43 -1.09 14.19 -8.41
C TRP A 43 -1.42 15.36 -7.44
N PRO A 44 -2.52 16.12 -7.59
CA PRO A 44 -2.89 17.14 -6.62
C PRO A 44 -3.19 16.58 -5.22
N VAL A 45 -3.78 15.38 -5.14
CA VAL A 45 -4.11 14.71 -3.88
C VAL A 45 -2.84 14.20 -3.21
N VAL A 46 -1.96 13.55 -3.99
CA VAL A 46 -0.67 13.05 -3.49
C VAL A 46 0.16 14.18 -2.89
N ARG A 47 0.19 15.36 -3.55
CA ARG A 47 0.83 16.57 -3.01
C ARG A 47 0.18 17.10 -1.73
N ARG A 48 -1.15 17.07 -1.63
CA ARG A 48 -1.87 17.49 -0.42
C ARG A 48 -1.49 16.64 0.79
N PHE A 49 -1.23 15.35 0.59
CA PHE A 49 -0.80 14.43 1.65
C PHE A 49 0.71 14.45 1.91
N GLY A 50 1.49 15.22 1.15
CA GLY A 50 2.93 15.38 1.38
C GLY A 50 3.76 14.13 1.09
N VAL A 51 3.18 13.11 0.45
CA VAL A 51 3.89 11.87 0.09
C VAL A 51 4.40 11.94 -1.35
N PRO A 52 5.57 11.36 -1.67
CA PRO A 52 6.12 11.40 -3.02
C PRO A 52 5.31 10.56 -4.01
N ALA A 53 4.83 9.39 -3.57
CA ALA A 53 4.01 8.46 -4.33
C ALA A 53 3.26 7.54 -3.35
N THR A 54 2.31 6.76 -3.86
CA THR A 54 1.60 5.74 -3.07
C THR A 54 1.64 4.39 -3.77
N THR A 55 1.56 3.32 -2.99
CA THR A 55 1.27 1.97 -3.48
C THR A 55 -0.22 1.74 -3.33
N ARG A 56 -0.90 1.27 -4.37
CA ARG A 56 -2.34 1.03 -4.37
C ARG A 56 -2.66 -0.40 -4.76
N ALA A 57 -3.32 -1.09 -3.84
CA ALA A 57 -4.01 -2.34 -4.10
C ALA A 57 -5.46 -2.03 -4.47
N THR A 58 -5.96 -2.67 -5.52
CA THR A 58 -7.36 -2.51 -5.96
C THR A 58 -7.96 -3.89 -6.14
N PHE A 59 -9.02 -4.13 -5.38
CA PHE A 59 -9.78 -5.36 -5.39
C PHE A 59 -11.06 -5.17 -6.20
N TYR A 60 -11.52 -6.27 -6.78
CA TYR A 60 -12.73 -6.38 -7.57
C TYR A 60 -13.45 -7.70 -7.23
N ILE A 61 -14.60 -7.97 -7.86
CA ILE A 61 -15.51 -9.08 -7.54
C ILE A 61 -14.88 -10.49 -7.57
N TYR A 62 -13.71 -10.63 -8.21
CA TYR A 62 -12.97 -11.89 -8.33
C TYR A 62 -11.89 -12.07 -7.26
N ASN A 63 -11.67 -11.08 -6.39
CA ASN A 63 -10.65 -11.19 -5.33
C ASN A 63 -11.29 -11.79 -4.07
N GLY A 64 -10.53 -12.66 -3.41
CA GLY A 64 -10.92 -13.30 -2.16
C GLY A 64 -10.14 -12.78 -0.95
N ALA A 65 -10.44 -13.38 0.21
CA ALA A 65 -9.69 -13.12 1.44
C ALA A 65 -8.24 -13.61 1.35
N ASP A 66 -7.98 -14.64 0.54
CA ASP A 66 -6.65 -15.20 0.33
C ASP A 66 -5.73 -14.21 -0.39
N ASP A 67 -6.25 -13.47 -1.38
CA ASP A 67 -5.51 -12.40 -2.08
C ASP A 67 -5.15 -11.26 -1.11
N VAL A 68 -6.06 -10.94 -0.20
CA VAL A 68 -5.82 -9.93 0.85
C VAL A 68 -4.71 -10.40 1.79
N GLN A 69 -4.70 -11.67 2.19
CA GLN A 69 -3.61 -12.18 3.02
C GLN A 69 -2.28 -12.23 2.30
N ALA A 70 -2.26 -12.66 1.04
CA ALA A 70 -1.04 -12.64 0.23
C ALA A 70 -0.46 -11.21 0.16
N LEU A 71 -1.30 -10.20 -0.05
CA LEU A 71 -0.88 -8.80 -0.01
C LEU A 71 -0.28 -8.40 1.35
N LEU A 72 -0.94 -8.75 2.46
CA LEU A 72 -0.45 -8.42 3.80
C LEU A 72 0.89 -9.09 4.11
N ASP A 73 1.04 -10.36 3.74
CA ASP A 73 2.29 -11.10 3.92
C ASP A 73 3.41 -10.55 3.04
N GLY A 74 3.10 -10.14 1.81
CA GLY A 74 4.05 -9.48 0.93
C GLY A 74 4.51 -8.10 1.44
N VAL A 75 3.60 -7.31 2.03
CA VAL A 75 3.97 -6.03 2.68
C VAL A 75 4.88 -6.28 3.88
N ARG A 76 4.60 -7.30 4.70
CA ARG A 76 5.48 -7.70 5.82
C ARG A 76 6.85 -8.16 5.32
N GLU A 77 6.92 -8.83 4.18
CA GLU A 77 8.20 -9.22 3.58
C GLU A 77 8.98 -8.01 3.09
N ALA A 78 8.34 -7.06 2.42
CA ALA A 78 8.98 -5.79 2.03
C ALA A 78 9.53 -5.03 3.25
N GLN A 79 8.79 -5.03 4.37
CA GLN A 79 9.25 -4.47 5.64
C GLN A 79 10.46 -5.21 6.21
N ARG A 80 10.52 -6.54 6.12
CA ARG A 80 11.69 -7.32 6.56
C ARG A 80 12.91 -7.09 5.67
N PHE A 81 12.70 -6.93 4.37
CA PHE A 81 13.78 -6.77 3.40
C PHE A 81 14.44 -5.40 3.48
N PHE A 82 13.66 -4.33 3.66
CA PHE A 82 14.15 -2.95 3.70
C PHE A 82 14.18 -2.31 5.09
N GLY A 83 13.51 -2.89 6.09
CA GLY A 83 13.45 -2.36 7.44
C GLY A 83 14.73 -2.64 8.23
N SER A 84 15.41 -1.58 8.68
CA SER A 84 16.37 -1.65 9.78
C SER A 84 15.61 -1.90 11.12
N PRO A 85 16.29 -2.34 12.20
CA PRO A 85 15.65 -2.87 13.42
C PRO A 85 14.65 -1.92 14.14
N GLU A 86 14.66 -0.62 13.84
CA GLU A 86 13.71 0.36 14.39
C GLU A 86 12.34 0.38 13.67
N ALA A 87 12.26 -0.04 12.40
CA ALA A 87 11.02 0.00 11.61
C ALA A 87 10.00 -1.08 12.04
N ALA A 88 10.46 -2.17 12.66
CA ALA A 88 9.61 -3.25 13.15
C ALA A 88 8.71 -2.84 14.34
N ALA A 89 9.03 -1.73 15.02
CA ALA A 89 8.30 -1.26 16.20
C ALA A 89 7.25 -0.17 15.90
N ALA A 90 7.29 0.47 14.73
CA ALA A 90 6.50 1.67 14.41
C ALA A 90 5.68 1.58 13.11
N ALA A 91 5.63 0.42 12.45
CA ALA A 91 5.04 0.26 11.12
C ALA A 91 3.51 0.52 11.06
N GLU A 92 3.11 1.79 11.10
CA GLU A 92 1.76 2.22 10.72
C GLU A 92 1.67 2.21 9.19
N VAL A 93 0.90 1.27 8.64
CA VAL A 93 0.41 1.37 7.27
C VAL A 93 -0.50 2.59 7.22
N THR A 94 0.04 3.73 6.78
CA THR A 94 -0.76 4.95 6.64
C THR A 94 -1.63 4.78 5.40
N VAL A 95 -2.90 4.47 5.62
CA VAL A 95 -3.90 4.42 4.54
C VAL A 95 -4.21 5.86 4.14
N ALA A 96 -3.73 6.28 2.97
CA ALA A 96 -4.07 7.57 2.40
C ALA A 96 -5.52 7.51 1.91
N SER A 97 -6.47 7.90 2.76
CA SER A 97 -7.88 7.96 2.39
C SER A 97 -8.17 9.22 1.57
N ALA A 98 -8.35 9.07 0.27
CA ALA A 98 -9.11 10.05 -0.54
C ALA A 98 -10.61 9.82 -0.31
#